data_AF-A0A839ULM2-F1
#
_entry.id   AF-A0A839ULM2-F1
#
_cell.length_a   1.000
_cell.length_b   1.000
_cell.length_c   1.000
_cell.angle_alpha   90.00
_cell.angle_beta   90.00
_cell.angle_gamma   90.00
#
_symmetry.space_group_name_H-M   'P 1'
#
loop_
_entity.id
_entity.type
_entity.pdbx_description
1 polymer ?
#
loop_
_entity_poly.entity_id
_entity_poly.type
_entity_poly.pdbx_seq_one_letter_code
_entity_poly.pdbx_strand_id
1 'polypeptide(L)'
;MRASIEVADIFRVAGAAYQRAHAGHLSLPQLKVMSAVENCRTAALGGHVEACEDCGQWRIAYNSCRNRHCPKCQGAAARTWLAEREADLLPVGYFHVVFTLPAEVADMAFQNKTLVYDLLFKAASETMLTIAADRKHLGARIGITAVLHTWGSAMTHHPHVYMIVPGGGITPDGSRWISSRPAFLLPVRVLGKLFRRLFLARLVALYDDGRLGFFGALAHLAERWAFLRHLSPVRKKRWVVYAKAPFAGPEAVLAYLSRYTHRVAISNRRLIAFDETGVTFRYRDYRRDGCDRQQIMTLAVDEFIRRFLLHVLPRGFHRIRHYGLLAGSARKTSLALARELLDVAAPVDNGTPGEPGDSRPPCPCCGGRMIVIEVFERWRQPRGPPDAATNRETTS
;
A
#
# COMPACT_ATOMS: atom_id res chain seq x y z
N MET A 1 17.11 12.79 -11.02
CA MET A 1 17.40 13.57 -9.80
C MET A 1 17.23 12.69 -8.56
N ARG A 2 18.33 12.41 -7.86
CA ARG A 2 18.34 11.76 -6.55
C ARG A 2 17.83 12.79 -5.52
N ALA A 3 17.02 12.36 -4.55
CA ALA A 3 16.61 13.27 -3.48
C ALA A 3 17.85 13.60 -2.64
N SER A 4 18.03 14.87 -2.26
CA SER A 4 19.11 15.31 -1.38
C SER A 4 18.97 14.75 0.04
N ILE A 5 17.73 14.51 0.46
CA ILE A 5 17.37 13.97 1.77
C ILE A 5 16.45 12.76 1.57
N GLU A 6 16.74 11.69 2.28
CA GLU A 6 15.94 10.48 2.32
C GLU A 6 15.44 10.19 3.74
N VAL A 7 14.32 9.46 3.85
CA VAL A 7 13.81 9.03 5.16
C VAL A 7 14.86 8.22 5.94
N ALA A 8 15.75 7.52 5.25
CA ALA A 8 16.85 6.79 5.86
C ALA A 8 17.84 7.72 6.62
N ASP A 9 18.08 8.93 6.11
CA ASP A 9 19.00 9.88 6.75
C ASP A 9 18.42 10.36 8.09
N ILE A 10 17.11 10.61 8.13
CA ILE A 10 16.38 10.97 9.36
C ILE A 10 16.48 9.85 10.41
N PHE A 11 16.29 8.59 10.00
CA PHE A 11 16.43 7.45 10.93
C PHE A 11 17.86 7.25 11.42
N ARG A 12 18.89 7.49 10.59
CA ARG A 12 20.29 7.40 11.03
C ARG A 12 20.66 8.45 12.07
N VAL A 13 20.16 9.68 11.90
CA VAL A 13 20.45 10.79 12.81
C VAL A 13 19.63 10.69 14.10
N ALA A 14 18.31 10.48 14.00
CA ALA A 14 17.40 10.60 15.14
C ALA A 14 16.78 9.27 15.62
N GLY A 15 16.94 8.18 14.88
CA GLY A 15 16.26 6.91 15.16
C GLY A 15 16.64 6.28 16.51
N ALA A 16 17.91 6.37 16.92
CA ALA A 16 18.35 5.84 18.21
C ALA A 16 17.79 6.65 19.39
N ALA A 17 17.76 7.98 19.29
CA ALA A 17 17.16 8.83 20.30
C ALA A 17 15.66 8.58 20.43
N TYR A 18 14.96 8.46 19.29
CA TYR A 18 13.53 8.11 19.24
C TYR A 18 13.25 6.76 19.91
N GLN A 19 14.05 5.73 19.64
CA GLN A 19 13.89 4.40 20.28
C GLN A 19 14.03 4.47 21.81
N ARG A 20 14.97 5.27 22.32
CA ARG A 20 15.15 5.45 23.77
C ARG A 20 13.98 6.22 24.39
N ALA A 21 13.57 7.32 23.76
CA ALA A 21 12.46 8.14 24.25
C ALA A 21 11.12 7.40 24.27
N HIS A 22 10.91 6.47 23.32
CA HIS A 22 9.66 5.70 23.17
C HIS A 22 9.83 4.23 23.55
N ALA A 23 10.77 3.91 24.44
CA ALA A 23 10.97 2.54 24.92
C ALA A 23 9.67 1.99 25.53
N GLY A 24 9.36 0.71 25.23
CA GLY A 24 8.10 0.07 25.66
C GLY A 24 6.85 0.45 24.85
N HIS A 25 6.91 1.49 24.02
CA HIS A 25 5.77 2.00 23.23
C HIS A 25 5.88 1.69 21.74
N LEU A 26 6.99 1.07 21.31
CA LEU A 26 7.23 0.66 19.93
C LEU A 26 6.99 -0.83 19.75
N SER A 27 6.14 -1.16 18.79
CA SER A 27 5.90 -2.55 18.40
C SER A 27 7.12 -3.14 17.68
N LEU A 28 7.32 -4.46 17.78
CA LEU A 28 8.38 -5.17 17.06
C LEU A 28 8.37 -4.89 15.54
N PRO A 29 7.21 -4.84 14.83
CA PRO A 29 7.17 -4.42 13.44
C PRO A 29 7.71 -3.01 13.19
N GLN A 30 7.44 -2.05 14.08
CA GLN A 30 7.97 -0.68 13.95
C GLN A 30 9.48 -0.68 14.11
N LEU A 31 10.02 -1.33 15.15
CA LEU A 31 11.47 -1.45 15.36
C LEU A 31 12.19 -2.09 14.16
N LYS A 32 11.61 -3.16 13.59
CA LYS A 32 12.14 -3.80 12.38
C LYS A 32 12.11 -2.87 11.16
N VAL A 33 11.09 -2.04 11.03
CA VAL A 33 11.02 -1.04 9.95
C VAL A 33 12.07 0.06 10.15
N MET A 34 12.21 0.59 11.37
CA MET A 34 13.23 1.59 11.69
C MET A 34 14.62 1.08 11.31
N SER A 35 15.01 -0.08 11.83
CA SER A 35 16.31 -0.71 11.55
C SER A 35 16.52 -1.00 10.06
N ALA A 36 15.48 -1.49 9.36
CA ALA A 36 15.59 -1.77 7.93
C ALA A 36 15.81 -0.48 7.11
N VAL A 37 15.07 0.59 7.43
CA VAL A 37 15.17 1.87 6.70
C VAL A 37 16.49 2.56 6.99
N GLU A 38 16.94 2.57 8.24
CA GLU A 38 18.23 3.11 8.68
C GLU A 38 19.42 2.45 7.94
N ASN A 39 19.45 1.11 7.90
CA ASN A 39 20.52 0.35 7.26
C ASN A 39 20.42 0.29 5.73
N CYS A 40 19.32 0.76 5.15
CA CYS A 40 19.08 0.64 3.70
C CYS A 40 20.17 1.36 2.89
N ARG A 41 20.78 0.66 1.92
CA ARG A 41 21.85 1.19 1.05
C ARG A 41 23.07 1.67 1.84
N THR A 42 23.48 0.91 2.85
CA THR A 42 24.72 1.10 3.60
C THR A 42 25.56 -0.18 3.59
N ALA A 43 26.83 -0.09 3.98
CA ALA A 43 27.73 -1.24 4.11
C ALA A 43 27.19 -2.31 5.07
N ALA A 44 26.31 -1.96 6.02
CA ALA A 44 25.69 -2.92 6.93
C ALA A 44 24.89 -4.03 6.21
N LEU A 45 24.40 -3.76 4.99
CA LEU A 45 23.66 -4.73 4.16
C LEU A 45 24.54 -5.39 3.08
N GLY A 46 25.85 -5.16 3.10
CA GLY A 46 26.76 -5.56 2.04
C GLY A 46 26.49 -4.79 0.74
N GLY A 47 27.15 -5.20 -0.33
CA GLY A 47 27.02 -4.54 -1.62
C GLY A 47 27.99 -5.12 -2.64
N HIS A 48 28.21 -4.34 -3.69
CA HIS A 48 29.08 -4.73 -4.77
C HIS A 48 29.78 -3.49 -5.35
N VAL A 49 30.95 -3.71 -5.95
CA VAL A 49 31.69 -2.69 -6.69
C VAL A 49 31.32 -2.84 -8.15
N GLU A 50 30.94 -1.72 -8.77
CA GLU A 50 30.66 -1.64 -10.19
C GLU A 50 31.77 -0.83 -10.87
N ALA A 51 32.25 -1.28 -12.03
CA ALA A 51 33.21 -0.55 -12.87
C ALA A 51 32.66 -0.34 -14.28
N CYS A 52 32.95 0.82 -14.86
CA CYS A 52 32.60 1.11 -16.24
C CYS A 52 33.54 0.38 -17.19
N GLU A 53 32.96 -0.34 -18.16
CA GLU A 53 33.75 -1.03 -19.20
C GLU A 53 34.48 -0.03 -20.12
N ASP A 54 33.95 1.18 -20.30
CA ASP A 54 34.50 2.15 -21.26
C ASP A 54 35.56 3.08 -20.66
N CYS A 55 35.36 3.55 -19.42
CA CYS A 55 36.24 4.56 -18.80
C CYS A 55 36.88 4.13 -17.48
N GLY A 56 36.63 2.90 -17.01
CA GLY A 56 37.19 2.38 -15.75
C GLY A 56 36.65 3.04 -14.47
N GLN A 57 35.76 4.03 -14.58
CA GLN A 57 35.14 4.66 -13.42
C GLN A 57 34.41 3.61 -12.58
N TRP A 58 34.75 3.54 -11.29
CA TRP A 58 34.12 2.61 -10.36
C TRP A 58 33.22 3.30 -9.35
N ARG A 59 32.28 2.55 -8.75
CA ARG A 59 31.43 2.98 -7.64
C ARG A 59 31.02 1.80 -6.76
N ILE A 60 30.77 2.07 -5.49
CA ILE A 60 30.17 1.10 -4.56
C ILE A 60 28.65 1.22 -4.60
N ALA A 61 27.97 0.08 -4.80
CA ALA A 61 26.52 -0.03 -4.77
C ALA A 61 26.07 -0.92 -3.60
N TYR A 62 25.56 -0.30 -2.54
CA TYR A 62 25.06 -1.02 -1.37
C TYR A 62 23.70 -1.68 -1.60
N ASN A 63 23.46 -2.80 -0.94
CA ASN A 63 22.22 -3.56 -1.03
C ASN A 63 21.01 -2.85 -0.41
N SER A 64 19.84 -3.16 -0.94
CA SER A 64 18.56 -2.64 -0.44
C SER A 64 18.04 -3.45 0.75
N CYS A 65 17.34 -2.81 1.69
CA CYS A 65 16.74 -3.52 2.84
C CYS A 65 15.53 -4.38 2.46
N ARG A 66 14.97 -4.21 1.26
CA ARG A 66 13.77 -4.89 0.72
C ARG A 66 12.50 -4.77 1.59
N ASN A 67 12.51 -3.95 2.64
CA ASN A 67 11.34 -3.76 3.49
C ASN A 67 10.24 -3.00 2.73
N ARG A 68 9.00 -3.51 2.81
CA ARG A 68 7.81 -2.93 2.15
C ARG A 68 7.48 -1.48 2.56
N HIS A 69 8.01 -1.04 3.70
CA HIS A 69 7.82 0.31 4.24
C HIS A 69 8.95 1.28 3.88
N CYS A 70 10.04 0.83 3.24
CA CYS A 70 11.15 1.70 2.86
C CYS A 70 10.85 2.49 1.57
N PRO A 71 10.80 3.84 1.61
CA PRO A 71 10.50 4.65 0.42
C PRO A 71 11.46 4.44 -0.76
N LYS A 72 12.68 3.97 -0.48
CA LYS A 72 13.74 3.76 -1.49
C LYS A 72 13.62 2.41 -2.21
N CYS A 73 13.14 1.37 -1.54
CA CYS A 73 13.18 0.00 -2.07
C CYS A 73 11.99 -0.36 -2.96
N GLN A 74 10.87 0.36 -2.84
CA GLN A 74 9.61 -0.05 -3.43
C GLN A 74 9.55 0.05 -4.96
N GLY A 75 10.46 0.78 -5.60
CA GLY A 75 10.41 1.01 -7.05
C GLY A 75 10.53 -0.26 -7.90
N ALA A 76 11.44 -1.17 -7.58
CA ALA A 76 11.64 -2.41 -8.34
C ALA A 76 10.45 -3.36 -8.17
N ALA A 77 10.05 -3.62 -6.92
CA ALA A 77 8.87 -4.44 -6.60
C ALA A 77 7.60 -3.89 -7.26
N ALA A 78 7.44 -2.55 -7.31
CA ALA A 78 6.31 -1.93 -7.99
C ALA A 78 6.29 -2.23 -9.49
N ARG A 79 7.46 -2.22 -10.16
CA ARG A 79 7.56 -2.52 -11.59
C ARG A 79 7.32 -3.99 -11.90
N THR A 80 7.91 -4.90 -11.12
CA THR A 80 7.67 -6.34 -11.28
C THR A 80 6.20 -6.66 -11.09
N TRP A 81 5.60 -6.19 -9.99
CA TRP A 81 4.17 -6.36 -9.75
C TRP A 81 3.34 -5.74 -10.87
N LEU A 82 3.75 -4.59 -11.42
CA LEU A 82 3.05 -3.94 -12.52
C LEU A 82 3.05 -4.77 -13.79
N ALA A 83 4.21 -5.28 -14.20
CA ALA A 83 4.37 -6.10 -15.40
C ALA A 83 3.50 -7.37 -15.31
N GLU A 84 3.44 -8.01 -14.15
CA GLU A 84 2.55 -9.16 -13.95
C GLU A 84 1.05 -8.81 -13.98
N ARG A 85 0.67 -7.54 -13.73
CA ARG A 85 -0.74 -7.08 -13.74
C ARG A 85 -1.16 -6.53 -15.10
N GLU A 86 -0.22 -6.13 -15.94
CA GLU A 86 -0.48 -5.75 -17.33
C GLU A 86 -1.15 -6.89 -18.09
N ALA A 87 -0.67 -8.12 -17.88
CA ALA A 87 -1.28 -9.33 -18.42
C ALA A 87 -2.72 -9.61 -17.94
N ASP A 88 -3.22 -8.89 -16.92
CA ASP A 88 -4.61 -9.02 -16.45
C ASP A 88 -5.55 -7.97 -17.02
N LEU A 89 -5.01 -6.97 -17.72
CA LEU A 89 -5.82 -5.87 -18.21
C LEU A 89 -6.66 -6.33 -19.42
N LEU A 90 -7.96 -6.10 -19.29
CA LEU A 90 -8.95 -6.12 -20.37
C LEU A 90 -8.94 -4.76 -21.10
N PRO A 91 -9.25 -4.71 -22.40
CA PRO A 91 -9.30 -3.48 -23.20
C PRO A 91 -10.59 -2.69 -22.96
N VAL A 92 -10.80 -2.33 -21.69
CA VAL A 92 -11.96 -1.53 -21.23
C VAL A 92 -11.46 -0.35 -20.40
N GLY A 93 -12.32 0.66 -20.21
CA GLY A 93 -12.03 1.71 -19.24
C GLY A 93 -11.97 1.14 -17.81
N TYR A 94 -11.23 1.77 -16.91
CA TYR A 94 -11.14 1.32 -15.51
C TYR A 94 -11.48 2.46 -14.56
N PHE A 95 -12.33 2.19 -13.58
CA PHE A 95 -12.75 3.15 -12.58
C PHE A 95 -11.85 3.08 -11.35
N HIS A 96 -11.65 4.25 -10.76
CA HIS A 96 -11.01 4.38 -9.46
C HIS A 96 -12.05 4.70 -8.40
N VAL A 97 -12.30 3.72 -7.52
CA VAL A 97 -13.30 3.82 -6.45
C VAL A 97 -12.59 3.85 -5.09
N VAL A 98 -13.01 4.72 -4.19
CA VAL A 98 -12.34 4.95 -2.89
C VAL A 98 -13.36 4.87 -1.78
N PHE A 99 -13.08 4.00 -0.82
CA PHE A 99 -13.84 3.87 0.43
C PHE A 99 -13.01 4.41 1.58
N THR A 100 -13.50 5.46 2.23
CA THR A 100 -12.80 6.14 3.32
C THR A 100 -13.54 5.96 4.64
N LEU A 101 -12.81 5.63 5.71
CA LEU A 101 -13.38 5.59 7.05
C LEU A 101 -13.56 7.01 7.62
N PRO A 102 -14.69 7.29 8.29
CA PRO A 102 -14.83 8.51 9.10
C PRO A 102 -13.75 8.59 10.19
N ALA A 103 -13.35 9.79 10.58
CA ALA A 103 -12.30 10.02 11.59
C ALA A 103 -12.59 9.28 12.91
N GLU A 104 -13.84 9.29 13.35
CA GLU A 104 -14.31 8.66 14.58
C GLU A 104 -14.08 7.14 14.59
N VAL A 105 -14.05 6.51 13.39
CA VAL A 105 -13.76 5.09 13.19
C VAL A 105 -12.27 4.86 12.92
N ALA A 106 -11.59 5.80 12.28
CA ALA A 106 -10.17 5.74 12.01
C ALA A 106 -9.36 5.64 13.32
N ASP A 107 -9.76 6.36 14.37
CA ASP A 107 -9.10 6.30 15.68
C ASP A 107 -9.16 4.89 16.29
N MET A 108 -10.32 4.23 16.20
CA MET A 108 -10.46 2.82 16.62
C MET A 108 -9.64 1.88 15.72
N ALA A 109 -9.55 2.18 14.43
CA ALA A 109 -8.75 1.41 13.48
C ALA A 109 -7.25 1.45 13.80
N PHE A 110 -6.75 2.53 14.40
CA PHE A 110 -5.35 2.62 14.81
C PHE A 110 -5.00 1.61 15.92
N GLN A 111 -5.88 1.41 16.89
CA GLN A 111 -5.69 0.45 17.98
C GLN A 111 -5.98 -0.99 17.54
N ASN A 112 -6.80 -1.18 16.50
CA ASN A 112 -7.27 -2.48 16.03
C ASN A 112 -6.92 -2.76 14.55
N LYS A 113 -5.69 -2.41 14.14
CA LYS A 113 -5.28 -2.37 12.71
C LYS A 113 -5.66 -3.61 11.91
N THR A 114 -5.31 -4.81 12.38
CA THR A 114 -5.57 -6.05 11.64
C THR A 114 -7.06 -6.23 11.38
N LEU A 115 -7.87 -6.20 12.44
CA LEU A 115 -9.31 -6.46 12.36
C LEU A 115 -10.06 -5.39 11.57
N VAL A 116 -9.77 -4.12 11.83
CA VAL A 116 -10.52 -3.00 11.22
C VAL A 116 -10.11 -2.78 9.78
N TYR A 117 -8.85 -2.99 9.40
CA TYR A 117 -8.45 -2.93 7.99
C TYR A 117 -8.96 -4.14 7.21
N ASP A 118 -9.01 -5.34 7.81
CA ASP A 118 -9.67 -6.49 7.20
C ASP A 118 -11.16 -6.24 6.98
N LEU A 119 -11.82 -5.66 7.97
CA LEU A 119 -13.21 -5.27 7.87
C LEU A 119 -13.43 -4.22 6.76
N LEU A 120 -12.55 -3.21 6.67
CA LEU A 120 -12.60 -2.19 5.62
C LEU A 120 -12.56 -2.84 4.22
N PHE A 121 -11.64 -3.77 4.00
CA PHE A 121 -11.58 -4.52 2.75
C PHE A 121 -12.86 -5.29 2.46
N LYS A 122 -13.33 -6.10 3.43
CA LYS A 122 -14.52 -6.95 3.26
C LYS A 122 -15.77 -6.14 2.98
N ALA A 123 -16.03 -5.10 3.79
CA ALA A 123 -17.22 -4.28 3.62
C ALA A 123 -17.20 -3.50 2.30
N ALA A 124 -16.05 -2.98 1.88
CA ALA A 124 -15.92 -2.25 0.62
C ALA A 124 -16.09 -3.18 -0.60
N SER A 125 -15.46 -4.36 -0.61
CA SER A 125 -15.53 -5.27 -1.77
C SER A 125 -16.92 -5.88 -1.90
N GLU A 126 -17.53 -6.30 -0.79
CA GLU A 126 -18.90 -6.80 -0.77
C GLU A 126 -19.90 -5.74 -1.25
N THR A 127 -19.76 -4.49 -0.80
CA THR A 127 -20.59 -3.38 -1.29
C THR A 127 -20.52 -3.27 -2.81
N MET A 128 -19.31 -3.30 -3.38
CA MET A 128 -19.13 -3.21 -4.83
C MET A 128 -19.73 -4.41 -5.55
N LEU A 129 -19.46 -5.64 -5.09
CA LEU A 129 -19.96 -6.86 -5.72
C LEU A 129 -21.48 -6.96 -5.65
N THR A 130 -22.09 -6.63 -4.51
CA THR A 130 -23.55 -6.65 -4.33
C THR A 130 -24.24 -5.64 -5.24
N ILE A 131 -23.78 -4.39 -5.24
CA ILE A 131 -24.42 -3.32 -6.04
C ILE A 131 -24.15 -3.53 -7.54
N ALA A 132 -23.00 -4.08 -7.94
CA ALA A 132 -22.73 -4.43 -9.33
C ALA A 132 -23.63 -5.56 -9.85
N ALA A 133 -23.90 -6.57 -9.02
CA ALA A 133 -24.74 -7.71 -9.41
C ALA A 133 -26.22 -7.36 -9.56
N ASP A 134 -26.70 -6.27 -8.94
CA ASP A 134 -28.09 -5.82 -9.07
C ASP A 134 -28.39 -5.33 -10.51
N ARG A 135 -29.41 -5.92 -11.15
CA ARG A 135 -29.88 -5.56 -12.49
C ARG A 135 -30.41 -4.13 -12.59
N LYS A 136 -30.82 -3.52 -11.47
CA LYS A 136 -31.20 -2.09 -11.42
C LYS A 136 -29.97 -1.17 -11.56
N HIS A 137 -28.77 -1.72 -11.47
CA HIS A 137 -27.51 -1.01 -11.60
C HIS A 137 -26.72 -1.53 -12.80
N LEU A 138 -25.75 -2.43 -12.58
CA LEU A 138 -24.94 -2.99 -13.68
C LEU A 138 -25.43 -4.39 -14.09
N GLY A 139 -25.93 -5.19 -13.16
CA GLY A 139 -26.37 -6.57 -13.43
C GLY A 139 -25.24 -7.54 -13.77
N ALA A 140 -24.01 -7.27 -13.32
CA ALA A 140 -22.83 -8.03 -13.71
C ALA A 140 -21.86 -8.33 -12.56
N ARG A 141 -21.11 -9.43 -12.71
CA ARG A 141 -19.97 -9.79 -11.87
C ARG A 141 -18.74 -9.00 -12.31
N ILE A 142 -18.28 -8.11 -11.46
CA ILE A 142 -17.10 -7.26 -11.72
C ILE A 142 -15.81 -7.86 -11.16
N GLY A 143 -14.66 -7.43 -11.69
CA GLY A 143 -13.35 -7.67 -11.11
C GLY A 143 -12.89 -6.49 -10.25
N ILE A 144 -12.17 -6.73 -9.15
CA ILE A 144 -11.68 -5.65 -8.28
C ILE A 144 -10.24 -5.93 -7.87
N THR A 145 -9.36 -4.95 -8.06
CA THR A 145 -8.05 -4.88 -7.39
C THR A 145 -8.10 -3.80 -6.32
N ALA A 146 -8.00 -4.20 -5.06
CA ALA A 146 -8.13 -3.32 -3.90
C ALA A 146 -6.78 -3.11 -3.19
N VAL A 147 -6.48 -1.88 -2.81
CA VAL A 147 -5.21 -1.48 -2.16
C VAL A 147 -5.50 -0.64 -0.92
N LEU A 148 -5.02 -1.07 0.24
CA LEU A 148 -5.13 -0.32 1.48
C LEU A 148 -4.10 0.81 1.54
N HIS A 149 -4.58 2.01 1.88
CA HIS A 149 -3.78 3.16 2.26
C HIS A 149 -4.20 3.59 3.67
N THR A 150 -3.23 4.02 4.48
CA THR A 150 -3.48 4.39 5.88
C THR A 150 -3.10 5.84 6.19
N TRP A 151 -2.74 6.63 5.17
CA TRP A 151 -2.20 7.97 5.33
C TRP A 151 -2.88 9.00 4.43
N GLY A 152 -3.02 10.23 4.93
CA GLY A 152 -3.24 11.42 4.12
C GLY A 152 -1.92 11.99 3.58
N SER A 153 -1.99 13.06 2.78
CA SER A 153 -0.76 13.69 2.26
C SER A 153 0.15 14.16 3.40
N ALA A 154 -0.40 14.73 4.47
CA ALA A 154 0.34 15.16 5.66
C ALA A 154 0.82 14.01 6.60
N MET A 155 0.77 12.74 6.13
CA MET A 155 1.10 11.54 6.92
C MET A 155 0.24 11.37 8.19
N THR A 156 -0.94 11.97 8.21
CA THR A 156 -1.94 11.72 9.26
C THR A 156 -2.63 10.38 9.01
N HIS A 157 -3.06 9.71 10.08
CA HIS A 157 -3.77 8.45 9.96
C HIS A 157 -5.11 8.65 9.24
N HIS A 158 -5.25 7.99 8.09
CA HIS A 158 -6.41 8.12 7.22
C HIS A 158 -6.63 6.81 6.45
N PRO A 159 -7.22 5.79 7.10
CA PRO A 159 -7.45 4.49 6.48
C PRO A 159 -8.53 4.56 5.39
N HIS A 160 -8.16 4.15 4.19
CA HIS A 160 -9.03 4.05 3.03
C HIS A 160 -8.56 2.93 2.09
N VAL A 161 -9.49 2.40 1.30
CA VAL A 161 -9.18 1.40 0.27
C VAL A 161 -9.44 1.99 -1.09
N TYR A 162 -8.41 1.98 -1.94
CA TYR A 162 -8.51 2.26 -3.36
C TYR A 162 -8.87 0.99 -4.10
N MET A 163 -9.82 1.06 -5.02
CA MET A 163 -10.27 -0.04 -5.86
C MET A 163 -10.15 0.35 -7.33
N ILE A 164 -9.46 -0.50 -8.09
CA ILE A 164 -9.44 -0.45 -9.54
C ILE A 164 -10.40 -1.50 -10.06
N VAL A 165 -11.36 -1.06 -10.86
CA VAL A 165 -12.51 -1.85 -11.30
C VAL A 165 -12.66 -1.70 -12.82
N PRO A 166 -12.69 -2.78 -13.60
CA PRO A 166 -13.01 -2.72 -15.02
C PRO A 166 -14.37 -2.06 -15.24
N GLY A 167 -14.51 -1.35 -16.35
CA GLY A 167 -15.72 -0.63 -16.75
C GLY A 167 -16.80 -1.55 -17.27
N GLY A 168 -17.10 -2.61 -16.54
CA GLY A 168 -18.03 -3.66 -16.90
C GLY A 168 -17.76 -4.96 -16.16
N GLY A 169 -18.54 -5.98 -16.47
CA GLY A 169 -18.39 -7.31 -15.90
C GLY A 169 -19.13 -8.36 -16.72
N ILE A 170 -19.07 -9.61 -16.26
CA ILE A 170 -19.73 -10.73 -16.93
C ILE A 170 -21.11 -10.94 -16.32
N THR A 171 -22.12 -11.26 -17.12
CA THR A 171 -23.45 -11.63 -16.61
C THR A 171 -23.37 -12.82 -15.64
N PRO A 172 -24.33 -12.97 -14.71
CA PRO A 172 -24.31 -14.08 -13.75
C PRO A 172 -24.30 -15.48 -14.39
N ASP A 173 -24.93 -15.62 -15.56
CA ASP A 173 -24.99 -16.83 -16.38
C ASP A 173 -23.75 -17.04 -17.27
N GLY A 174 -22.80 -16.09 -17.29
CA GLY A 174 -21.57 -16.19 -18.08
C GLY A 174 -21.74 -15.90 -19.58
N SER A 175 -22.94 -15.55 -20.04
CA SER A 175 -23.26 -15.49 -21.47
C SER A 175 -22.73 -14.24 -22.20
N ARG A 176 -22.54 -13.11 -21.50
CA ARG A 176 -22.11 -11.86 -22.14
C ARG A 176 -21.38 -10.91 -21.20
N TRP A 177 -20.59 -10.03 -21.80
CA TRP A 177 -20.04 -8.87 -21.12
C TRP A 177 -21.07 -7.72 -21.06
N ILE A 178 -21.20 -7.09 -19.89
CA ILE A 178 -21.96 -5.85 -19.71
C ILE A 178 -20.97 -4.71 -19.46
N SER A 179 -20.87 -3.80 -20.44
CA SER A 179 -20.12 -2.56 -20.28
C SER A 179 -20.87 -1.56 -19.40
N SER A 180 -20.14 -0.91 -18.51
CA SER A 180 -20.61 0.27 -17.79
C SER A 180 -20.75 1.47 -18.73
N ARG A 181 -21.44 2.51 -18.27
CA ARG A 181 -21.53 3.78 -19.02
C ARG A 181 -20.17 4.50 -18.98
N PRO A 182 -19.78 5.26 -20.02
CA PRO A 182 -18.42 5.82 -20.16
C PRO A 182 -17.89 6.62 -18.97
N ALA A 183 -18.74 7.30 -18.20
CA ALA A 183 -18.33 8.07 -17.01
C ALA A 183 -19.01 7.60 -15.72
N PHE A 184 -19.67 6.45 -15.73
CA PHE A 184 -20.49 6.00 -14.62
C PHE A 184 -20.45 4.47 -14.46
N LEU A 185 -19.89 4.03 -13.34
CA LEU A 185 -19.85 2.63 -12.94
C LEU A 185 -21.05 2.26 -12.06
N LEU A 186 -21.13 2.84 -10.85
CA LEU A 186 -22.19 2.57 -9.86
C LEU A 186 -22.54 3.83 -9.07
N PRO A 187 -23.77 3.95 -8.54
CA PRO A 187 -24.21 5.13 -7.81
C PRO A 187 -23.54 5.24 -6.42
N VAL A 188 -22.61 6.19 -6.26
CA VAL A 188 -21.82 6.39 -5.03
C VAL A 188 -22.64 6.61 -3.75
N ARG A 189 -23.87 7.17 -3.87
CA ARG A 189 -24.77 7.34 -2.73
C ARG A 189 -25.30 6.00 -2.21
N VAL A 190 -25.56 5.04 -3.11
CA VAL A 190 -26.00 3.68 -2.74
C VAL A 190 -24.82 2.91 -2.14
N LEU A 191 -23.64 3.00 -2.79
CA LEU A 191 -22.41 2.40 -2.26
C LEU A 191 -22.12 2.89 -0.83
N GLY A 192 -22.16 4.20 -0.59
CA GLY A 192 -21.90 4.76 0.74
C GLY A 192 -22.90 4.30 1.82
N LYS A 193 -24.18 4.13 1.46
CA LYS A 193 -25.21 3.62 2.39
C LYS A 193 -24.98 2.15 2.75
N LEU A 194 -24.74 1.29 1.77
CA LEU A 194 -24.51 -0.14 2.01
C LEU A 194 -23.19 -0.37 2.74
N PHE A 195 -22.12 0.31 2.31
CA PHE A 195 -20.82 0.23 2.97
C PHE A 195 -20.90 0.60 4.45
N ARG A 196 -21.55 1.72 4.77
CA ARG A 196 -21.80 2.14 6.16
C ARG A 196 -22.51 1.04 6.96
N ARG A 197 -23.58 0.46 6.40
CA ARG A 197 -24.35 -0.60 7.07
C ARG A 197 -23.49 -1.82 7.35
N LEU A 198 -22.84 -2.37 6.31
CA LEU A 198 -22.01 -3.57 6.42
C LEU A 198 -20.85 -3.38 7.39
N PHE A 199 -20.16 -2.24 7.29
CA PHE A 199 -19.03 -1.94 8.15
C PHE A 199 -19.46 -1.82 9.61
N LEU A 200 -20.48 -1.01 9.92
CA LEU A 200 -20.90 -0.79 11.30
C LEU A 200 -21.49 -2.05 11.94
N ALA A 201 -22.26 -2.85 11.20
CA ALA A 201 -22.80 -4.11 11.71
C ALA A 201 -21.68 -5.07 12.13
N ARG A 202 -20.66 -5.24 11.28
CA ARG A 202 -19.53 -6.11 11.57
C ARG A 202 -18.57 -5.55 12.60
N LEU A 203 -18.42 -4.23 12.69
CA LEU A 203 -17.65 -3.60 13.76
C LEU A 203 -18.30 -3.85 15.12
N VAL A 204 -19.64 -3.76 15.20
CA VAL A 204 -20.39 -4.12 16.41
C VAL A 204 -20.24 -5.61 16.73
N ALA A 205 -20.29 -6.50 15.73
CA ALA A 205 -20.05 -7.93 15.97
C ALA A 205 -18.64 -8.19 16.53
N LEU A 206 -17.59 -7.56 15.97
CA LEU A 206 -16.23 -7.67 16.52
C LEU A 206 -16.13 -7.15 17.96
N TYR A 207 -16.90 -6.14 18.31
CA TYR A 207 -16.98 -5.61 19.66
C TYR A 207 -17.67 -6.61 20.60
N ASP A 208 -18.86 -7.10 20.22
CA ASP A 208 -19.65 -8.04 21.02
C ASP A 208 -18.90 -9.38 21.20
N ASP A 209 -18.05 -9.77 20.24
CA ASP A 209 -17.14 -10.93 20.34
C ASP A 209 -15.91 -10.68 21.26
N GLY A 210 -15.76 -9.49 21.85
CA GLY A 210 -14.62 -9.14 22.72
C GLY A 210 -13.28 -9.01 21.98
N ARG A 211 -13.30 -8.81 20.64
CA ARG A 211 -12.08 -8.83 19.81
C ARG A 211 -11.42 -7.46 19.64
N LEU A 212 -12.12 -6.39 19.99
CA LEU A 212 -11.60 -5.02 19.89
C LEU A 212 -10.93 -4.61 21.21
N GLY A 213 -9.69 -4.16 21.12
CA GLY A 213 -8.98 -3.54 22.24
C GLY A 213 -9.10 -2.02 22.21
N PHE A 214 -9.28 -1.42 23.38
CA PHE A 214 -9.33 0.03 23.55
C PHE A 214 -8.40 0.50 24.66
N PHE A 215 -7.61 1.54 24.40
CA PHE A 215 -6.57 2.01 25.31
C PHE A 215 -6.49 3.54 25.35
N GLY A 216 -5.90 4.07 26.43
CA GLY A 216 -5.69 5.51 26.61
C GLY A 216 -6.99 6.30 26.50
N ALA A 217 -7.01 7.33 25.66
CA ALA A 217 -8.19 8.17 25.44
C ALA A 217 -9.45 7.39 24.98
N LEU A 218 -9.27 6.21 24.38
CA LEU A 218 -10.38 5.37 23.93
C LEU A 218 -10.78 4.28 24.95
N ALA A 219 -10.11 4.16 26.11
CA ALA A 219 -10.35 3.07 27.06
C ALA A 219 -11.84 2.95 27.49
N HIS A 220 -12.53 4.08 27.63
CA HIS A 220 -13.96 4.13 27.94
C HIS A 220 -14.85 3.40 26.91
N LEU A 221 -14.39 3.22 25.66
CA LEU A 221 -15.09 2.44 24.64
C LEU A 221 -15.07 0.94 24.91
N ALA A 222 -14.33 0.46 25.92
CA ALA A 222 -14.48 -0.90 26.41
C ALA A 222 -15.86 -1.16 27.01
N GLU A 223 -16.58 -0.12 27.46
CA GLU A 223 -17.97 -0.23 27.91
C GLU A 223 -18.96 -0.17 26.74
N ARG A 224 -19.89 -1.13 26.68
CA ARG A 224 -20.76 -1.30 25.52
C ARG A 224 -21.64 -0.10 25.24
N TRP A 225 -22.15 0.53 26.29
CA TRP A 225 -22.96 1.73 26.16
C TRP A 225 -22.16 2.89 25.57
N ALA A 226 -20.94 3.13 26.06
CA ALA A 226 -20.04 4.16 25.55
C ALA A 226 -19.65 3.90 24.08
N PHE A 227 -19.34 2.64 23.74
CA PHE A 227 -19.07 2.23 22.36
C PHE A 227 -20.24 2.52 21.41
N LEU A 228 -21.46 2.13 21.78
CA LEU A 228 -22.65 2.38 20.96
C LEU A 228 -22.97 3.87 20.86
N ARG A 229 -22.72 4.64 21.92
CA ARG A 229 -22.87 6.10 21.94
C ARG A 229 -21.88 6.76 20.97
N HIS A 230 -20.62 6.32 20.97
CA HIS A 230 -19.58 6.77 20.04
C HIS A 230 -19.97 6.50 18.57
N LEU A 231 -20.59 5.36 18.28
CA LEU A 231 -21.06 5.01 16.93
C LEU A 231 -22.35 5.72 16.49
N SER A 232 -23.13 6.26 17.43
CA SER A 232 -24.42 6.91 17.14
C SER A 232 -24.33 8.04 16.09
N PRO A 233 -23.45 9.05 16.22
CA PRO A 233 -23.29 10.07 15.19
C PRO A 233 -22.78 9.50 13.86
N VAL A 234 -21.90 8.48 13.92
CA VAL A 234 -21.31 7.83 12.74
C VAL A 234 -22.36 7.11 11.88
N ARG A 235 -23.42 6.55 12.51
CA ARG A 235 -24.56 5.92 11.82
C ARG A 235 -25.36 6.91 10.99
N LYS A 236 -25.47 8.16 11.45
CA LYS A 236 -26.24 9.22 10.77
C LYS A 236 -25.42 9.93 9.68
N LYS A 237 -24.10 10.00 9.86
CA LYS A 237 -23.15 10.63 8.92
C LYS A 237 -23.24 10.01 7.52
N ARG A 238 -23.06 10.83 6.49
CA ARG A 238 -22.87 10.36 5.11
C ARG A 238 -21.46 9.82 4.96
N TRP A 239 -21.34 8.55 4.62
CA TRP A 239 -20.05 7.93 4.32
C TRP A 239 -19.66 8.21 2.88
N VAL A 240 -18.46 8.75 2.70
CA VAL A 240 -17.98 9.20 1.39
C VAL A 240 -17.38 8.03 0.63
N VAL A 241 -17.99 7.73 -0.51
CA VAL A 241 -17.41 6.88 -1.55
C VAL A 241 -17.15 7.78 -2.74
N TYR A 242 -15.90 7.81 -3.21
CA TYR A 242 -15.51 8.53 -4.41
C TYR A 242 -15.39 7.53 -5.55
N ALA A 243 -15.97 7.83 -6.71
CA ALA A 243 -15.77 7.06 -7.93
C ALA A 243 -15.37 8.03 -9.03
N LYS A 244 -14.16 7.86 -9.57
CA LYS A 244 -13.66 8.66 -10.69
C LYS A 244 -13.98 7.95 -12.00
N ALA A 245 -14.39 8.74 -13.00
CA ALA A 245 -14.50 8.34 -14.40
C ALA A 245 -13.25 7.58 -14.87
N PRO A 246 -13.39 6.71 -15.89
CA PRO A 246 -12.38 5.72 -16.16
C PRO A 246 -11.07 6.36 -16.61
N PHE A 247 -9.97 5.67 -16.31
CA PHE A 247 -8.67 5.99 -16.89
C PHE A 247 -8.76 5.94 -18.42
N ALA A 248 -8.00 6.80 -19.10
CA ALA A 248 -8.00 6.92 -20.56
C ALA A 248 -7.43 5.70 -21.31
N GLY A 249 -7.20 4.58 -20.63
CA GLY A 249 -6.68 3.33 -21.19
C GLY A 249 -5.94 2.47 -20.14
N PRO A 250 -5.63 1.20 -20.47
CA PRO A 250 -4.83 0.27 -19.65
C PRO A 250 -3.50 0.86 -19.14
N GLU A 251 -2.80 1.64 -19.96
CA GLU A 251 -1.50 2.25 -19.63
C GLU A 251 -1.64 3.29 -18.51
N ALA A 252 -2.72 4.09 -18.57
CA ALA A 252 -3.04 5.05 -17.51
C ALA A 252 -3.41 4.33 -16.19
N VAL A 253 -4.03 3.15 -16.27
CA VAL A 253 -4.25 2.26 -15.12
C VAL A 253 -2.94 1.73 -14.57
N LEU A 254 -2.01 1.32 -15.42
CA LEU A 254 -0.70 0.82 -14.99
C LEU A 254 0.13 1.90 -14.29
N ALA A 255 0.23 3.08 -14.91
CA ALA A 255 0.88 4.24 -14.33
C ALA A 255 0.21 4.69 -13.03
N TYR A 256 -1.11 4.50 -12.91
CA TYR A 256 -1.82 4.70 -11.66
C TYR A 256 -1.46 3.63 -10.63
N LEU A 257 -1.73 2.35 -10.91
CA LEU A 257 -1.52 1.22 -10.01
C LEU A 257 -0.10 1.21 -9.43
N SER A 258 0.94 1.32 -10.26
CA SER A 258 2.35 1.34 -9.81
C SER A 258 2.65 2.41 -8.75
N ARG A 259 2.00 3.57 -8.85
CA ARG A 259 2.16 4.66 -7.88
C ARG A 259 1.44 4.38 -6.57
N TYR A 260 0.31 3.69 -6.57
CA TYR A 260 -0.51 3.51 -5.36
C TYR A 260 -0.28 2.16 -4.67
N THR A 261 0.12 1.12 -5.39
CA THR A 261 0.26 -0.23 -4.85
C THR A 261 1.48 -0.40 -3.96
N HIS A 262 2.53 0.40 -4.20
CA HIS A 262 3.84 0.30 -3.56
C HIS A 262 4.32 1.58 -2.88
N ARG A 263 3.51 2.64 -2.86
CA ARG A 263 3.80 3.82 -2.05
C ARG A 263 3.77 3.49 -0.56
N VAL A 264 4.55 4.27 0.17
CA VAL A 264 4.56 4.32 1.63
C VAL A 264 4.13 5.73 2.05
N ALA A 265 4.01 5.96 3.37
CA ALA A 265 3.51 7.21 3.96
C ALA A 265 4.02 8.48 3.26
N ILE A 266 5.29 8.49 2.87
CA ILE A 266 5.94 9.59 2.16
C ILE A 266 6.97 9.08 1.15
N SER A 267 7.16 9.82 0.05
CA SER A 267 8.25 9.61 -0.91
C SER A 267 9.41 10.54 -0.59
N ASN A 268 10.66 10.08 -0.75
CA ASN A 268 11.85 10.92 -0.55
C ASN A 268 11.80 12.21 -1.38
N ARG A 269 11.15 12.21 -2.56
CA ARG A 269 10.99 13.42 -3.40
C ARG A 269 10.15 14.53 -2.76
N ARG A 270 9.40 14.21 -1.70
CA ARG A 270 8.59 15.18 -0.95
C ARG A 270 9.38 15.88 0.15
N LEU A 271 10.50 15.32 0.60
CA LEU A 271 11.37 15.93 1.60
C LEU A 271 12.11 17.12 0.98
N ILE A 272 12.19 18.21 1.73
CA ILE A 272 12.81 19.47 1.30
C ILE A 272 14.03 19.78 2.16
N ALA A 273 13.88 19.74 3.48
CA ALA A 273 14.93 20.06 4.44
C ALA A 273 14.86 19.15 5.67
N PHE A 274 16.00 18.94 6.32
CA PHE A 274 16.16 18.26 7.59
C PHE A 274 17.29 18.96 8.35
N ASP A 275 16.95 19.67 9.40
CA ASP A 275 17.84 20.52 10.19
C ASP A 275 17.38 20.56 11.66
N GLU A 276 17.93 21.48 12.46
CA GLU A 276 17.62 21.65 13.89
C GLU A 276 16.14 21.96 14.17
N THR A 277 15.42 22.56 13.21
CA THR A 277 13.99 22.86 13.34
C THR A 277 13.11 21.63 13.12
N GLY A 278 13.60 20.65 12.37
CA GLY A 278 12.93 19.39 12.11
C GLY A 278 12.93 18.97 10.65
N VAL A 279 11.86 18.30 10.21
CA VAL A 279 11.74 17.74 8.86
C VAL A 279 10.69 18.51 8.06
N THR A 280 11.14 19.14 6.98
CA THR A 280 10.29 19.95 6.10
C THR A 280 9.93 19.17 4.83
N PHE A 281 8.64 19.10 4.49
CA PHE A 281 8.18 18.36 3.32
C PHE A 281 6.93 18.96 2.65
N ARG A 282 6.80 18.70 1.35
CA ARG A 282 5.63 19.10 0.54
C ARG A 282 4.45 18.19 0.82
N TYR A 283 3.26 18.74 1.02
CA TYR A 283 2.00 18.01 1.14
C TYR A 283 0.88 18.65 0.33
N ARG A 284 -0.19 17.90 0.12
CA ARG A 284 -1.40 18.38 -0.53
C ARG A 284 -2.44 18.77 0.50
N ASP A 285 -2.81 20.05 0.53
CA ASP A 285 -3.99 20.52 1.25
C ASP A 285 -5.20 20.49 0.31
N TYR A 286 -6.09 19.52 0.54
CA TYR A 286 -7.28 19.31 -0.27
C TYR A 286 -8.41 20.29 0.03
N ARG A 287 -8.25 21.17 1.03
CA ARG A 287 -9.20 22.26 1.30
C ARG A 287 -8.95 23.48 0.40
N ARG A 288 -7.79 23.54 -0.24
CA ARG A 288 -7.38 24.60 -1.17
C ARG A 288 -7.60 24.15 -2.61
N ASP A 289 -7.64 25.10 -3.54
CA ASP A 289 -7.79 24.82 -4.97
C ASP A 289 -6.56 25.26 -5.79
N GLY A 290 -6.46 24.78 -7.02
CA GLY A 290 -5.39 25.16 -7.95
C GLY A 290 -3.97 24.83 -7.46
N CYS A 291 -3.03 25.73 -7.75
CA CYS A 291 -1.62 25.64 -7.37
C CYS A 291 -1.43 25.67 -5.84
N ASP A 292 -2.32 26.35 -5.11
CA ASP A 292 -2.29 26.46 -3.64
C ASP A 292 -2.57 25.15 -2.93
N ARG A 293 -2.94 24.09 -3.65
CA ARG A 293 -3.01 22.74 -3.09
C ARG A 293 -1.65 22.21 -2.64
N GLN A 294 -0.55 22.61 -3.28
CA GLN A 294 0.79 22.17 -2.84
C GLN A 294 1.27 23.10 -1.73
N GLN A 295 1.38 22.56 -0.53
CA GLN A 295 1.81 23.30 0.66
C GLN A 295 3.08 22.66 1.24
N ILE A 296 3.77 23.38 2.11
CA ILE A 296 4.95 22.92 2.84
C ILE A 296 4.62 22.92 4.33
N MET A 297 5.07 21.90 5.05
CA MET A 297 5.04 21.91 6.51
C MET A 297 6.35 21.39 7.07
N THR A 298 6.67 21.85 8.27
CA THR A 298 7.79 21.38 9.08
C THR A 298 7.25 20.70 10.32
N LEU A 299 7.74 19.51 10.61
CA LEU A 299 7.43 18.77 11.83
C LEU A 299 8.69 18.60 12.66
N ALA A 300 8.56 18.65 13.98
CA ALA A 300 9.60 18.14 14.87
C ALA A 300 9.98 16.70 14.46
N VAL A 301 11.26 16.36 14.58
CA VAL A 301 11.79 15.07 14.10
C VAL A 301 11.06 13.89 14.73
N ASP A 302 10.76 13.98 16.02
CA ASP A 302 9.99 12.99 16.77
C ASP A 302 8.60 12.75 16.16
N GLU A 303 7.86 13.82 15.88
CA GLU A 303 6.54 13.76 15.29
C GLU A 303 6.57 13.24 13.84
N PHE A 304 7.62 13.57 13.07
CA PHE A 304 7.80 13.01 11.74
C PHE A 304 7.98 11.48 11.80
N ILE A 305 8.86 10.99 12.68
CA ILE A 305 9.10 9.55 12.87
C ILE A 305 7.82 8.87 13.36
N ARG A 306 7.13 9.46 14.36
CA ARG A 306 5.84 8.97 14.85
C ARG A 306 4.85 8.80 13.70
N ARG A 307 4.61 9.85 12.90
CA ARG A 307 3.70 9.80 11.74
C ARG A 307 4.09 8.74 10.74
N PHE A 308 5.38 8.61 10.42
CA PHE A 308 5.86 7.55 9.53
C PHE A 308 5.50 6.16 10.07
N LEU A 309 5.73 5.94 11.36
CA LEU A 309 5.50 4.64 12.02
C LEU A 309 4.02 4.31 12.24
N LEU A 310 3.10 5.28 12.20
CA LEU A 310 1.64 5.03 12.23
C LEU A 310 1.22 4.07 11.09
N HIS A 311 1.93 4.13 9.96
CA HIS A 311 1.57 3.42 8.74
C HIS A 311 2.28 2.06 8.58
N VAL A 312 3.05 1.64 9.58
CA VAL A 312 3.57 0.26 9.65
C VAL A 312 2.38 -0.69 9.81
N LEU A 313 2.27 -1.61 8.87
CA LEU A 313 1.18 -2.58 8.80
C LEU A 313 1.53 -3.83 9.62
N PRO A 314 0.53 -4.51 10.22
CA PRO A 314 0.75 -5.76 10.93
C PRO A 314 1.50 -6.81 10.10
N ARG A 315 2.26 -7.67 10.78
CA ARG A 315 2.98 -8.78 10.12
C ARG A 315 1.98 -9.66 9.37
N GLY A 316 2.34 -10.09 8.16
CA GLY A 316 1.48 -10.92 7.32
C GLY A 316 0.28 -10.20 6.69
N PHE A 317 0.04 -8.93 7.02
CA PHE A 317 -1.11 -8.22 6.47
C PHE A 317 -0.95 -7.94 4.97
N HIS A 318 -1.86 -8.48 4.16
CA HIS A 318 -1.89 -8.25 2.71
C HIS A 318 -2.52 -6.90 2.37
N ARG A 319 -1.69 -5.96 1.90
CA ARG A 319 -2.10 -4.61 1.49
C ARG A 319 -2.87 -4.57 0.16
N ILE A 320 -2.65 -5.55 -0.71
CA ILE A 320 -3.29 -5.66 -2.02
C ILE A 320 -4.13 -6.93 -2.03
N ARG A 321 -5.38 -6.84 -2.47
CA ARG A 321 -6.33 -7.96 -2.52
C ARG A 321 -7.13 -7.90 -3.81
N HIS A 322 -7.54 -9.06 -4.30
CA HIS A 322 -8.34 -9.17 -5.52
C HIS A 322 -9.68 -9.84 -5.22
N TYR A 323 -10.74 -9.37 -5.87
CA TYR A 323 -12.11 -9.86 -5.68
C TYR A 323 -12.84 -10.02 -7.01
N GLY A 324 -13.95 -10.77 -6.97
CA GLY A 324 -14.79 -11.02 -8.13
C GLY A 324 -14.01 -11.73 -9.23
N LEU A 325 -14.07 -11.20 -10.46
CA LEU A 325 -13.37 -11.79 -11.62
C LEU A 325 -11.85 -11.87 -11.45
N LEU A 326 -11.26 -11.08 -10.54
CA LEU A 326 -9.81 -11.07 -10.29
C LEU A 326 -9.39 -11.93 -9.09
N ALA A 327 -10.33 -12.60 -8.41
CA ALA A 327 -10.04 -13.45 -7.27
C ALA A 327 -9.17 -14.66 -7.67
N GLY A 328 -8.17 -15.02 -6.83
CA GLY A 328 -7.07 -15.91 -7.20
C GLY A 328 -7.46 -17.23 -7.90
N SER A 329 -8.40 -18.00 -7.34
CA SER A 329 -8.81 -19.29 -7.90
C SER A 329 -9.60 -19.18 -9.21
N ALA A 330 -10.32 -18.07 -9.42
CA ALA A 330 -11.17 -17.87 -10.59
C ALA A 330 -10.56 -16.94 -11.64
N ARG A 331 -9.43 -16.28 -11.34
CA ARG A 331 -8.86 -15.19 -12.14
C ARG A 331 -8.55 -15.61 -13.57
N LYS A 332 -7.81 -16.70 -13.77
CA LYS A 332 -7.39 -17.15 -15.11
C LYS A 332 -8.61 -17.45 -15.99
N THR A 333 -9.54 -18.27 -15.48
CA THR A 333 -10.78 -18.63 -16.19
C THR A 333 -11.67 -17.42 -16.45
N SER A 334 -11.85 -16.54 -15.46
CA SER A 334 -12.69 -15.35 -15.59
C SER A 334 -12.13 -14.35 -16.60
N LEU A 335 -10.81 -14.17 -16.64
CA LEU A 335 -10.15 -13.29 -17.61
C LEU A 335 -10.17 -13.87 -19.02
N ALA A 336 -10.01 -15.18 -19.17
CA ALA A 336 -10.16 -15.85 -20.47
C ALA A 336 -11.58 -15.64 -21.02
N LEU A 337 -12.60 -15.93 -20.21
CA LEU A 337 -13.99 -15.71 -20.59
C LEU A 337 -14.29 -14.24 -20.89
N ALA A 338 -13.78 -13.31 -20.08
CA ALA A 338 -13.96 -11.89 -20.35
C ALA A 338 -13.36 -11.45 -21.69
N ARG A 339 -12.21 -12.03 -22.10
CA ARG A 339 -11.57 -11.73 -23.39
C ARG A 339 -12.37 -12.29 -24.56
N GLU A 340 -12.84 -13.52 -24.45
CA GLU A 340 -13.72 -14.14 -25.45
C GLU A 340 -14.98 -13.29 -25.66
N LEU A 341 -15.67 -12.91 -24.58
CA LEU A 341 -16.89 -12.10 -24.63
C LEU A 341 -16.66 -10.65 -25.10
N LEU A 342 -15.42 -10.18 -25.10
CA LEU A 342 -15.02 -8.85 -25.59
C LEU A 342 -14.43 -8.91 -27.00
N ASP A 343 -14.41 -10.09 -27.64
CA ASP A 343 -13.78 -10.32 -28.94
C ASP A 343 -12.30 -9.88 -28.99
N VAL A 344 -11.59 -10.17 -27.90
CA VAL A 344 -10.18 -9.83 -27.73
C VAL A 344 -9.36 -11.08 -28.02
N ALA A 345 -8.49 -10.99 -29.04
CA ALA A 345 -7.52 -12.06 -29.31
C ALA A 345 -6.79 -12.46 -28.02
N ALA A 346 -6.64 -13.77 -27.81
CA ALA A 346 -5.88 -14.27 -26.68
C ALA A 346 -4.50 -13.59 -26.66
N PRO A 347 -3.98 -13.19 -25.47
CA PRO A 347 -2.64 -12.64 -25.41
C PRO A 347 -1.69 -13.65 -26.03
N VAL A 348 -0.87 -13.21 -26.99
CA VAL A 348 0.24 -14.01 -27.50
C VAL A 348 1.08 -14.37 -26.29
N ASP A 349 1.33 -15.66 -26.08
CA ASP A 349 2.26 -16.13 -25.06
C ASP A 349 3.65 -15.71 -25.51
N ASN A 350 4.00 -14.45 -25.23
CA ASN A 350 5.37 -13.97 -25.33
C ASN A 350 6.12 -14.74 -24.26
N GLY A 351 6.71 -15.87 -24.68
CA GLY A 351 7.35 -16.85 -23.82
C GLY A 351 8.26 -16.21 -22.78
N THR A 352 8.49 -16.97 -21.71
CA THR A 352 9.34 -16.70 -20.55
C THR A 352 9.90 -15.27 -20.50
N PRO A 353 9.47 -14.40 -19.58
CA PRO A 353 9.99 -13.03 -19.53
C PRO A 353 11.50 -13.09 -19.61
N GLY A 354 12.06 -12.53 -20.70
CA GLY A 354 13.49 -12.53 -20.93
C GLY A 354 14.18 -12.01 -19.68
N GLU A 355 15.38 -12.55 -19.39
CA GLU A 355 16.13 -12.20 -18.18
C GLU A 355 15.99 -10.72 -17.88
N PRO A 356 15.65 -10.33 -16.63
CA PRO A 356 15.34 -8.95 -16.33
C PRO A 356 16.50 -8.08 -16.79
N GLY A 357 16.25 -7.32 -17.86
CA GLY A 357 17.26 -6.51 -18.52
C GLY A 357 18.03 -5.71 -17.48
N ASP A 358 19.34 -5.66 -17.65
CA ASP A 358 20.26 -5.06 -16.71
C ASP A 358 19.87 -3.61 -16.38
N SER A 359 19.14 -3.44 -15.28
CA SER A 359 18.56 -2.16 -14.87
C SER A 359 19.52 -1.31 -14.03
N ARG A 360 20.83 -1.59 -14.11
CA ARG A 360 21.88 -0.79 -13.48
C ARG A 360 21.91 0.61 -14.11
N PRO A 361 22.05 1.68 -13.30
CA PRO A 361 22.26 3.02 -13.84
C PRO A 361 23.55 3.06 -14.66
N PRO A 362 23.56 3.77 -15.81
CA PRO A 362 24.77 3.90 -16.62
C PRO A 362 25.89 4.61 -15.87
N CYS A 363 27.09 4.58 -16.43
CA CYS A 363 28.25 5.29 -15.91
C CYS A 363 27.95 6.80 -15.83
N PRO A 364 28.14 7.45 -14.68
CA PRO A 364 27.89 8.89 -14.54
C PRO A 364 28.89 9.76 -15.32
N CYS A 365 30.03 9.21 -15.73
CA CYS A 365 31.08 9.92 -16.48
C CYS A 365 30.81 9.91 -17.99
N CYS A 366 30.57 8.73 -18.59
CA CYS A 366 30.48 8.57 -20.04
C CYS A 366 29.14 7.99 -20.54
N GLY A 367 28.23 7.60 -19.65
CA GLY A 367 27.00 6.88 -20.03
C GLY A 367 27.19 5.39 -20.33
N GLY A 368 28.43 4.89 -20.27
CA GLY A 368 28.82 3.51 -20.53
C GLY A 368 28.21 2.46 -19.60
N ARG A 369 28.35 1.19 -19.97
CA ARG A 369 27.85 0.05 -19.20
C ARG A 369 28.69 -0.16 -17.94
N MET A 370 28.01 -0.47 -16.83
CA MET A 370 28.62 -0.73 -15.53
C MET A 370 28.54 -2.22 -15.20
N ILE A 371 29.69 -2.89 -15.02
CA ILE A 371 29.78 -4.31 -14.63
C ILE A 371 30.12 -4.49 -13.16
N VAL A 372 29.69 -5.59 -12.54
CA VAL A 372 30.09 -5.91 -11.15
C VAL A 372 31.46 -6.55 -11.19
N ILE A 373 32.41 -5.98 -10.46
CA ILE A 373 33.79 -6.50 -10.37
C ILE A 373 34.09 -7.11 -9.00
N GLU A 374 33.30 -6.81 -7.98
CA GLU A 374 33.49 -7.34 -6.63
C GLU A 374 32.16 -7.37 -5.87
N VAL A 375 31.97 -8.33 -4.97
CA VAL A 375 30.82 -8.42 -4.06
C VAL A 375 31.35 -8.58 -2.63
N PHE A 376 30.77 -7.83 -1.68
CA PHE A 376 31.13 -7.93 -0.27
C PHE A 376 29.89 -8.19 0.60
N GLU A 377 30.11 -8.97 1.65
CA GLU A 377 29.05 -9.48 2.52
C GLU A 377 28.52 -8.44 3.50
N ARG A 378 27.44 -8.82 4.21
CA ARG A 378 26.85 -8.02 5.28
C ARG A 378 27.79 -8.00 6.48
N TRP A 379 27.99 -6.82 7.07
CA TRP A 379 28.72 -6.69 8.33
C TRP A 379 28.13 -7.56 9.45
N ARG A 380 26.80 -7.66 9.52
CA ARG A 380 26.10 -8.57 10.44
C ARG A 380 25.36 -9.62 9.66
N GLN A 381 25.79 -10.87 9.80
CA GLN A 381 25.02 -12.00 9.32
C GLN A 381 23.70 -12.10 10.12
N PRO A 382 22.56 -12.40 9.47
CA PRO A 382 21.33 -12.70 10.20
C PRO A 382 21.65 -13.80 11.22
N ARG A 383 21.28 -13.62 12.50
CA ARG A 383 21.38 -14.71 13.47
C ARG A 383 20.54 -15.87 12.91
N GLY A 384 21.20 -16.98 12.59
CA GLY A 384 20.52 -18.23 12.29
C GLY A 384 19.68 -18.68 13.49
N PRO A 385 18.76 -19.64 13.31
CA PRO A 385 18.22 -20.37 14.43
C PRO A 385 19.39 -20.89 15.29
N PRO A 386 19.29 -20.92 16.63
CA PRO A 386 20.33 -21.55 17.44
C PRO A 386 20.55 -22.98 16.96
N ASP A 387 21.82 -23.38 16.80
CA ASP A 387 22.18 -24.73 16.40
C ASP A 387 21.58 -25.71 17.41
N ALA A 388 20.83 -26.70 16.92
CA ALA A 388 20.14 -27.70 17.74
C ALA A 388 21.10 -28.64 18.51
N ALA A 389 22.41 -28.39 18.44
CA ALA A 389 23.47 -29.25 18.95
C ALA A 389 23.86 -29.01 20.42
N THR A 390 23.27 -28.04 21.13
CA THR A 390 23.71 -27.70 22.51
C THR A 390 22.81 -28.19 23.65
N ASN A 391 21.77 -28.99 23.38
CA ASN A 391 20.87 -29.55 24.41
C ASN A 391 21.03 -31.06 24.66
N ARG A 392 22.23 -31.59 24.49
CA ARG A 392 22.59 -32.92 25.03
C ARG A 392 23.93 -32.83 25.71
N GLU A 393 23.92 -32.56 27.01
CA GLU A 393 24.84 -33.09 28.02
C GLU A 393 24.70 -32.30 29.31
N THR A 394 24.01 -32.89 30.28
CA THR A 394 24.35 -32.97 31.72
C THR A 394 23.10 -33.32 32.52
N THR A 395 22.82 -34.62 32.60
CA THR A 395 22.19 -35.20 33.79
C THR A 395 23.11 -36.33 34.23
N SER A 396 23.79 -36.09 35.35
CA SER A 396 24.44 -37.09 36.19
C SER A 396 23.90 -36.88 37.60
#